data_AF-A0A818AKP8-F1
#
_entry.id   AF-A0A818AKP8-F1
#
_cell.length_a   1.000
_cell.length_b   1.000
_cell.length_c   1.000
_cell.angle_alpha   90.00
_cell.angle_beta   90.00
_cell.angle_gamma   90.00
#
_symmetry.space_group_name_H-M   'P 1'
#
loop_
_entity.id
_entity.type
_entity.pdbx_description
1 polymer ?
#
loop_
_entity_poly.entity_id
_entity_poly.type
_entity_poly.pdbx_seq_one_letter_code
_entity_poly.pdbx_strand_id
1 'polypeptide(L)' 'EDQNHHPLTMIPFGGGHRACIGQELAWLELKVIIGRMMQHGIKFEDTPENTGGYVEHLTCLPKNVVVGVRFDRP' A
#
# COMPACT_ATOMS: atom_id res chain seq x y z
N GLU A 1 13.87 -15.70 -11.94
CA GLU A 1 13.95 -15.38 -10.49
C GLU A 1 13.08 -16.37 -9.72
N ASP A 2 13.52 -16.74 -8.52
CA ASP A 2 13.34 -18.06 -7.89
C ASP A 2 11.89 -18.43 -7.51
N GLN A 3 11.34 -19.46 -8.16
CA GLN A 3 9.95 -19.94 -8.05
C GLN A 3 9.75 -20.97 -6.92
N ASN A 4 10.07 -20.61 -5.67
CA ASN A 4 9.69 -21.43 -4.51
C ASN A 4 9.33 -20.57 -3.28
N HIS A 5 8.36 -19.67 -3.45
CA HIS A 5 7.76 -19.00 -2.31
C HIS A 5 6.80 -19.97 -1.63
N HIS A 6 7.03 -20.24 -0.35
CA HIS A 6 6.12 -21.04 0.45
C HIS A 6 4.71 -20.38 0.40
N PRO A 7 3.61 -21.14 0.20
CA PRO A 7 2.27 -20.57 0.00
C PRO A 7 1.78 -19.69 1.16
N LEU A 8 2.44 -19.75 2.31
CA LEU A 8 2.16 -18.94 3.50
C LEU A 8 3.12 -17.74 3.67
N THR A 9 3.86 -17.35 2.64
CA THR A 9 4.78 -16.20 2.68
C THR A 9 4.08 -14.84 2.68
N MET A 10 2.86 -14.74 2.15
CA MET A 10 2.10 -13.49 2.07
C MET A 10 0.73 -13.67 2.71
N ILE A 11 0.60 -13.23 3.96
CA ILE A 11 -0.64 -13.33 4.74
C ILE A 11 -0.97 -12.01 5.46
N PRO A 12 -1.11 -10.88 4.73
CA PRO A 12 -1.34 -9.56 5.34
C PRO A 12 -2.71 -9.47 6.06
N PHE A 13 -3.65 -10.34 5.70
CA PHE A 13 -5.01 -10.38 6.24
C PHE A 13 -5.26 -11.59 7.14
N GLY A 14 -4.21 -12.31 7.56
CA GLY A 14 -4.36 -13.57 8.30
C GLY A 14 -4.85 -14.75 7.46
N GLY A 15 -4.94 -15.92 8.08
CA GLY A 15 -5.40 -17.17 7.44
C GLY A 15 -6.23 -18.04 8.39
N GLY A 16 -6.99 -18.97 7.83
CA GLY A 16 -7.87 -19.86 8.60
C GLY A 16 -9.09 -19.15 9.23
N HIS A 17 -9.55 -19.65 10.38
CA HIS A 17 -10.79 -19.17 11.03
C HIS A 17 -10.73 -17.72 11.54
N ARG A 18 -9.54 -17.11 11.62
CA ARG A 18 -9.34 -15.70 12.03
C ARG A 18 -8.80 -14.83 10.90
N ALA A 19 -8.98 -15.25 9.64
CA ALA A 19 -8.70 -14.40 8.49
C ALA A 19 -9.64 -13.17 8.50
N CYS A 20 -9.16 -12.06 7.95
CA CYS A 20 -9.93 -10.82 7.86
C CYS A 20 -11.15 -11.03 6.95
N ILE A 21 -12.35 -10.92 7.51
CA ILE A 21 -13.61 -10.96 6.75
C ILE A 21 -13.71 -9.83 5.72
N GLY A 22 -12.96 -8.75 5.91
CA GLY A 22 -12.91 -7.59 5.03
C GLY A 22 -11.84 -7.66 3.95
N GLN A 23 -11.16 -8.79 3.74
CA GLN A 23 -10.06 -8.91 2.77
C GLN A 23 -10.46 -8.45 1.35
N GLU A 24 -11.60 -8.91 0.85
CA GLU A 24 -12.08 -8.56 -0.49
C GLU A 24 -12.42 -7.06 -0.60
N LEU A 25 -13.00 -6.49 0.46
CA LEU A 25 -13.29 -5.06 0.53
C LEU A 25 -12.01 -4.23 0.55
N ALA A 26 -11.03 -4.61 1.38
CA ALA A 26 -9.74 -3.92 1.45
C ALA A 26 -9.02 -3.93 0.09
N TRP A 27 -9.05 -5.06 -0.64
CA TRP A 27 -8.50 -5.13 -1.99
C TRP A 27 -9.24 -4.26 -2.99
N LEU A 28 -10.57 -4.24 -2.91
CA LEU A 28 -11.40 -3.40 -3.79
C LEU A 28 -11.09 -1.92 -3.56
N GLU A 29 -11.11 -1.46 -2.31
CA GLU A 29 -10.83 -0.06 -1.95
C GLU A 29 -9.44 0.35 -2.43
N LEU A 30 -8.42 -0.47 -2.15
CA LEU A 30 -7.05 -0.19 -2.57
C LEU A 30 -6.92 -0.07 -4.10
N LYS A 31 -7.50 -1.01 -4.85
CA LYS A 31 -7.47 -0.99 -6.32
C LYS A 31 -8.22 0.21 -6.88
N VAL A 32 -9.38 0.56 -6.31
CA VAL A 32 -10.17 1.71 -6.75
C VAL A 32 -9.43 3.02 -6.50
N ILE A 33 -8.85 3.20 -5.31
CA ILE A 33 -8.08 4.40 -4.96
C ILE A 33 -6.89 4.55 -5.91
N ILE A 34 -6.07 3.50 -6.06
CA ILE A 34 -4.90 3.54 -6.94
C ILE A 34 -5.31 3.82 -8.38
N GLY A 35 -6.32 3.11 -8.90
CA GLY A 35 -6.82 3.30 -10.26
C GLY A 35 -7.30 4.72 -10.52
N ARG A 36 -8.00 5.33 -9.54
CA ARG A 36 -8.43 6.73 -9.62
C ARG A 36 -7.26 7.69 -9.60
N MET A 37 -6.28 7.48 -8.72
CA MET A 37 -5.08 8.33 -8.66
C MET A 37 -4.32 8.31 -10.00
N MET A 38 -4.18 7.14 -10.61
CA MET A 38 -3.53 6.98 -11.91
C MET A 38 -4.33 7.65 -13.05
N GLN A 39 -5.66 7.50 -13.08
CA GLN A 39 -6.53 8.14 -14.07
C GLN A 39 -6.47 9.67 -14.01
N HIS A 40 -6.33 10.24 -12.81
CA HIS A 40 -6.21 11.68 -12.61
C HIS A 40 -4.80 12.23 -12.88
N GLY A 41 -3.88 11.42 -13.40
CA GLY A 41 -2.54 11.88 -13.77
C GLY A 41 -1.69 12.32 -12.57
N ILE A 42 -1.93 11.72 -11.39
CA ILE A 42 -1.13 12.00 -10.20
C ILE A 42 0.25 11.34 -10.36
N LYS A 43 1.30 12.16 -10.41
CA LYS A 43 2.69 11.69 -10.30
C LYS A 43 3.15 11.85 -8.86
N PHE A 44 3.69 10.77 -8.31
CA PHE A 44 4.29 10.75 -6.98
C PHE A 44 5.79 11.03 -7.13
N GLU A 45 6.26 12.09 -6.50
CA GLU A 45 7.68 12.44 -6.42
C GLU A 45 8.18 12.22 -4.99
N ASP A 46 9.38 11.66 -4.88
CA ASP A 46 10.06 11.54 -3.59
C ASP A 46 10.55 12.92 -3.16
N THR A 47 10.42 13.20 -1.87
CA THR A 47 10.81 14.48 -1.27
C THR A 47 11.95 14.25 -0.29
N PRO A 48 12.87 15.22 -0.14
CA PRO A 48 14.00 15.07 0.80
C PRO A 48 13.55 14.98 2.27
N GLU A 49 12.30 15.33 2.58
CA GLU A 49 11.68 15.17 3.90
C GLU A 49 11.27 13.72 4.20
N ASN A 50 11.25 12.86 3.19
CA ASN A 50 10.92 11.46 3.35
C ASN A 50 12.04 10.75 4.13
N THR A 51 11.76 10.37 5.37
CA THR A 51 12.75 9.74 6.26
C THR A 51 12.88 8.23 5.99
N GLY A 52 12.00 7.67 5.16
CA GLY A 52 11.91 6.23 4.93
C GLY A 52 11.56 5.43 6.18
N GLY A 53 11.39 4.11 6.01
CA GLY A 53 11.11 3.17 7.10
C GLY A 53 9.73 3.33 7.75
N TYR A 54 9.55 2.65 8.89
CA TYR A 54 8.28 2.56 9.62
C TYR A 54 8.49 2.64 11.14
N VAL A 55 7.40 2.88 11.86
CA VAL A 55 7.26 2.75 13.30
C VAL A 55 6.30 1.61 13.58
N GLU A 56 6.73 0.68 14.42
CA GLU A 56 5.89 -0.41 14.92
C GLU A 56 5.16 0.01 16.19
N HIS A 57 3.85 0.16 16.06
CA HIS A 57 2.92 0.22 17.20
C HIS A 57 1.94 -0.95 17.08
N LEU A 58 0.66 -0.78 17.42
CA LEU A 58 -0.37 -1.77 17.11
C LEU A 58 -0.51 -2.00 15.59
N THR A 59 -0.09 -1.03 14.78
CA THR A 59 -0.03 -1.07 13.31
C THR A 59 1.32 -0.53 12.82
N CYS A 60 1.81 -1.02 11.67
CA CYS A 60 3.00 -0.46 11.02
C CYS A 60 2.64 0.86 10.33
N LEU A 61 3.11 1.97 10.88
CA LEU A 61 2.91 3.31 10.33
C LEU A 61 4.21 3.81 9.73
N PRO A 62 4.22 4.47 8.58
CA PRO A 62 5.45 5.02 8.04
C PRO A 62 5.92 6.22 8.89
N LYS A 63 7.24 6.44 9.00
CA LYS A 63 7.81 7.46 9.90
C LYS A 63 7.45 8.88 9.49
N ASN A 64 7.94 9.30 8.32
CA ASN A 64 7.64 10.59 7.72
C ASN A 64 7.43 10.35 6.22
N VAL A 65 6.20 10.49 5.76
CA VAL A 65 5.84 10.32 4.34
C VAL A 65 5.31 11.66 3.84
N VAL A 66 6.16 12.35 3.11
CA VAL A 66 5.79 13.51 2.32
C VAL A 66 5.92 13.10 0.86
N VAL A 67 4.81 13.18 0.12
CA VAL A 67 4.78 12.82 -1.29
C VAL A 67 4.44 14.06 -2.09
N GLY A 68 5.32 14.42 -3.02
CA GLY A 68 5.01 15.46 -4.01
C GLY A 68 3.94 14.92 -4.95
N VAL A 69 2.79 15.59 -5.02
CA VAL A 69 1.70 15.25 -5.94
C VAL A 69 1.70 16.26 -7.07
N ARG A 70 2.05 15.82 -8.28
CA ARG A 70 1.82 16.62 -9.49
C ARG A 70 0.58 16.12 -10.21
N PHE A 71 -0.39 17.01 -10.39
CA PHE A 71 -1.55 16.75 -11.23
C PHE A 71 -1.17 17.13 -12.66
N ASP A 72 -1.03 16.15 -13.55
CA ASP A 72 -1.12 16.41 -14.98
C ASP A 72 -2.58 16.79 -15.27
N ARG A 73 -2.90 18.08 -15.15
CA ARG A 73 -4.15 18.58 -15.73
C ARG A 73 -4.04 18.47 -17.26
N PRO A 74 -5.12 18.17 -17.97
CA PRO A 74 -5.17 18.44 -19.41
C PRO A 74 -4.98 19.94 -19.70
#